data_AF-A0A8S3ZIR6-F1
#
_entry.id   AF-A0A8S3ZIR6-F1
#
_cell.length_a   1.000
_cell.length_b   1.000
_cell.length_c   1.000
_cell.angle_alpha   90.00
_cell.angle_beta   90.00
_cell.angle_gamma   90.00
#
_symmetry.space_group_name_H-M   'P 1'
#
loop_
_entity.id
_entity.type
_entity.pdbx_description
1 polymer ?
#
loop_
_entity_poly.entity_id
_entity_poly.type
_entity_poly.pdbx_seq_one_letter_code
_entity_poly.pdbx_strand_id
1 'polypeptide(L)'
;EQESETTASDTSAFEYRNDGYIELVLKVMARMCDGQNKHLQDYLREQPDNVKSFDIIAEVTRFLNVVYSNINSKNIELVIQLFQTMNEFTAGNQENRVVIYDNKIIDYINFILRSGEFSDCSTLKSLELRKSISNLVMSLIEENGPGATDVALEVKDTLDKKAVLELMAKCYEHHQTDKTKIMELKALEEAMADPLGSQAKLTSHGNLKKGKKLLKGVMTKQKEEFGEQYMDVGFSLYLILARMWDIDAKLLEYLRMTPLQAKAFNFSNIIIIIIMCRKQRYSTHSNVLLYQRVLREEVKEKLKWGVDRSSPSNKIRDLMGWTKDIMKDIAYQQKILRNPVAILLTKGWLVWNHLVTILSFAINILMLVTWKAKGSLETPGIMTNMTVVPPVLR
;
A
#
# COMPACT_ATOMS: atom_id res chain seq x y z
N GLU A 1 -33.90 -1.94 -56.48
CA GLU A 1 -34.15 -0.92 -55.45
C GLU A 1 -35.44 -1.30 -54.74
N GLN A 2 -35.53 -1.52 -53.44
CA GLN A 2 -34.55 -1.49 -52.37
C GLN A 2 -34.98 -2.52 -51.30
N GLU A 3 -33.98 -3.23 -50.80
CA GLU A 3 -33.94 -3.94 -49.53
C GLU A 3 -34.41 -3.05 -48.36
N SER A 4 -35.29 -3.59 -47.52
CA SER A 4 -35.29 -3.25 -46.09
C SER A 4 -35.63 -4.50 -45.27
N GLU A 5 -34.70 -5.44 -45.26
CA GLU A 5 -34.72 -6.55 -44.32
C GLU A 5 -34.40 -6.04 -42.92
N THR A 6 -35.29 -6.44 -42.02
CA THR A 6 -35.31 -6.23 -40.58
C THR A 6 -34.07 -6.86 -39.93
N THR A 7 -32.96 -6.14 -39.83
CA THR A 7 -31.88 -6.50 -38.89
C THR A 7 -32.14 -5.82 -37.54
N ALA A 8 -33.18 -6.27 -36.85
CA ALA A 8 -33.24 -6.10 -35.41
C ALA A 8 -32.20 -7.07 -34.83
N SER A 9 -31.03 -6.55 -34.46
CA SER A 9 -30.00 -7.35 -33.79
C SER A 9 -30.61 -7.98 -32.56
N ASP A 10 -30.59 -9.31 -32.53
CA ASP A 10 -31.11 -10.13 -31.45
C ASP A 10 -30.18 -10.04 -30.22
N THR A 11 -30.14 -8.86 -29.58
CA THR A 11 -29.39 -8.60 -28.34
C THR A 11 -30.06 -9.25 -27.12
N SER A 12 -31.17 -9.95 -27.32
CA SER A 12 -31.91 -10.68 -26.28
C SER A 12 -31.14 -11.91 -25.76
N ALA A 13 -30.30 -12.53 -26.59
CA ALA A 13 -29.53 -13.72 -26.23
C ALA A 13 -28.39 -13.45 -25.21
N PHE A 14 -28.03 -12.18 -24.98
CA PHE A 14 -27.03 -11.77 -23.99
C PHE A 14 -27.63 -11.15 -22.74
N GLU A 15 -28.96 -11.06 -22.63
CA GLU A 15 -29.60 -10.76 -21.36
C GLU A 15 -29.53 -12.01 -20.48
N TYR A 16 -28.37 -12.18 -19.85
CA TYR A 16 -28.12 -13.18 -18.82
C TYR A 16 -29.11 -12.93 -17.69
N ARG A 17 -30.30 -13.56 -17.76
CA ARG A 17 -31.23 -13.61 -16.65
C ARG A 17 -30.51 -14.36 -15.55
N ASN A 18 -30.03 -13.60 -14.60
CA ASN A 18 -29.34 -14.09 -13.43
C ASN A 18 -30.40 -14.79 -12.57
N ASP A 19 -30.76 -16.03 -12.92
CA ASP A 19 -31.73 -16.89 -12.20
C ASP A 19 -31.14 -17.39 -10.86
N GLY A 20 -30.36 -16.53 -10.19
CA GLY A 20 -30.30 -16.45 -8.73
C GLY A 20 -29.15 -17.14 -8.01
N TYR A 21 -28.36 -18.03 -8.63
CA TYR A 21 -27.46 -18.89 -7.83
C TYR A 21 -26.01 -19.04 -8.29
N ILE A 22 -25.60 -18.60 -9.49
CA ILE A 22 -24.21 -18.83 -9.94
C ILE A 22 -23.21 -18.10 -9.05
N GLU A 23 -23.48 -16.82 -8.74
CA GLU A 23 -22.63 -16.04 -7.84
C GLU A 23 -22.54 -16.68 -6.44
N LEU A 24 -23.67 -17.20 -5.94
CA LEU A 24 -23.70 -17.89 -4.64
C LEU A 24 -22.87 -19.17 -4.68
N VAL A 25 -22.99 -19.99 -5.73
CA VAL A 25 -22.21 -21.22 -5.89
C VAL A 25 -20.72 -20.91 -5.95
N LEU A 26 -20.32 -19.89 -6.71
CA LEU A 26 -18.93 -19.41 -6.75
C LEU A 26 -18.43 -18.97 -5.37
N LYS A 27 -19.26 -18.23 -4.61
CA LYS A 27 -18.94 -17.83 -3.23
C LYS A 27 -18.76 -19.03 -2.31
N VAL A 28 -19.63 -20.04 -2.41
CA VAL A 28 -19.48 -21.27 -1.61
C VAL A 28 -18.18 -21.98 -1.96
N MET A 29 -17.87 -22.16 -3.25
CA MET A 29 -16.63 -22.81 -3.68
C MET A 29 -15.39 -22.05 -3.23
N ALA A 30 -15.40 -20.72 -3.31
CA ALA A 30 -14.32 -19.88 -2.80
C ALA A 30 -14.13 -20.09 -1.29
N ARG A 31 -15.23 -20.12 -0.52
CA ARG A 31 -15.20 -20.35 0.95
C ARG A 31 -14.75 -21.75 1.33
N MET A 32 -15.00 -22.76 0.51
CA MET A 32 -14.49 -24.12 0.71
C MET A 32 -12.96 -24.18 0.58
N CYS A 33 -12.39 -23.34 -0.30
CA CYS A 33 -10.95 -23.28 -0.56
C CYS A 33 -10.21 -22.24 0.29
N ASP A 34 -10.94 -21.39 1.01
CA ASP A 34 -10.42 -20.35 1.91
C ASP A 34 -9.44 -20.96 2.94
N GLY A 35 -8.39 -20.20 3.28
CA GLY A 35 -7.32 -20.68 4.15
C GLY A 35 -6.39 -21.72 3.52
N GLN A 36 -6.32 -21.78 2.18
CA GLN A 36 -5.45 -22.71 1.43
C GLN A 36 -5.76 -24.19 1.72
N ASN A 37 -7.04 -24.54 1.73
CA ASN A 37 -7.47 -25.92 1.97
C ASN A 37 -7.14 -26.82 0.77
N LYS A 38 -5.89 -27.30 0.71
CA LYS A 38 -5.36 -28.09 -0.41
C LYS A 38 -6.22 -29.30 -0.74
N HIS A 39 -6.75 -29.99 0.27
CA HIS A 39 -7.60 -31.16 0.04
C HIS A 39 -8.83 -30.81 -0.81
N LEU A 40 -9.57 -29.75 -0.45
CA LEU A 40 -10.74 -29.33 -1.23
C LEU A 40 -10.34 -28.69 -2.56
N GLN A 41 -9.24 -27.94 -2.60
CA GLN A 41 -8.71 -27.37 -3.84
C GLN A 41 -8.35 -28.47 -4.86
N ASP A 42 -7.67 -29.53 -4.43
CA ASP A 42 -7.31 -30.67 -5.27
C ASP A 42 -8.55 -31.50 -5.62
N TYR A 43 -9.46 -31.69 -4.66
CA TYR A 43 -10.71 -32.41 -4.91
C TYR A 43 -11.64 -31.69 -5.87
N LEU A 44 -11.60 -30.35 -6.01
CA LEU A 44 -12.35 -29.64 -7.05
C LEU A 44 -11.71 -29.80 -8.45
N ARG A 45 -10.41 -30.13 -8.52
CA ARG A 45 -9.70 -30.43 -9.76
C ARG A 45 -9.91 -31.88 -10.18
N GLU A 46 -9.76 -32.82 -9.23
CA GLU A 46 -9.80 -34.25 -9.49
C GLU A 46 -10.43 -35.03 -8.33
N GLN A 47 -11.40 -35.89 -8.63
CA GLN A 47 -12.09 -36.74 -7.64
C GLN A 47 -11.73 -38.22 -7.87
N PRO A 48 -10.66 -38.73 -7.24
CA PRO A 48 -10.11 -40.05 -7.53
C PRO A 48 -11.00 -41.22 -7.04
N ASP A 49 -11.91 -40.94 -6.11
CA ASP A 49 -12.88 -41.87 -5.55
C ASP A 49 -14.15 -42.01 -6.40
N ASN A 50 -14.36 -41.13 -7.38
CA ASN A 50 -15.49 -41.18 -8.28
C ASN A 50 -15.15 -41.93 -9.58
N VAL A 51 -16.15 -42.60 -10.17
CA VAL A 51 -16.03 -43.26 -11.49
C VAL A 51 -15.69 -42.25 -12.59
N LYS A 52 -16.17 -41.01 -12.44
CA LYS A 52 -15.90 -39.89 -13.34
C LYS A 52 -15.45 -38.69 -12.52
N SER A 53 -14.32 -38.13 -12.91
CA SER A 53 -13.78 -36.90 -12.36
C SER A 53 -14.19 -35.71 -13.24
N PHE A 54 -14.52 -34.59 -12.60
CA PHE A 54 -14.83 -33.32 -13.26
C PHE A 54 -13.89 -32.23 -12.74
N ASP A 55 -13.17 -31.58 -13.66
CA ASP A 55 -12.30 -30.46 -13.32
C ASP A 55 -13.11 -29.16 -13.26
N ILE A 56 -13.62 -28.87 -12.06
CA ILE A 56 -14.45 -27.69 -11.80
C ILE A 56 -13.62 -26.42 -11.98
N ILE A 57 -12.32 -26.47 -11.71
CA ILE A 57 -11.42 -25.31 -11.82
C ILE A 57 -11.26 -24.91 -13.28
N ALA A 58 -11.05 -25.88 -14.16
CA ALA A 58 -11.03 -25.64 -15.60
C ALA A 58 -12.37 -25.10 -16.12
N GLU A 59 -13.50 -25.66 -15.68
CA GLU A 59 -14.83 -25.20 -16.10
C GLU A 59 -15.13 -23.75 -15.65
N VAL A 60 -14.80 -23.39 -14.41
CA VAL A 60 -14.95 -22.02 -13.91
C VAL A 60 -14.07 -21.04 -14.70
N THR A 61 -12.86 -21.46 -15.08
CA THR A 61 -11.96 -20.64 -15.91
C THR A 61 -12.51 -20.47 -17.32
N ARG A 62 -13.02 -21.53 -17.95
CA ARG A 62 -13.67 -21.49 -19.27
C ARG A 62 -14.94 -20.64 -19.27
N PHE A 63 -15.68 -20.63 -18.16
CA PHE A 63 -16.87 -19.80 -18.04
C PHE A 63 -16.55 -18.31 -18.18
N LEU A 64 -15.35 -17.86 -17.75
CA LEU A 64 -14.90 -16.47 -17.97
C LEU A 64 -14.85 -16.09 -19.46
N ASN A 65 -14.54 -17.03 -20.35
CA ASN A 65 -14.51 -16.82 -21.81
C ASN A 65 -15.87 -16.34 -22.37
N VAL A 66 -16.97 -16.65 -21.70
CA VAL A 66 -18.31 -16.25 -22.14
C VAL A 66 -18.62 -14.81 -21.75
N VAL A 67 -18.03 -14.31 -20.66
CA VAL A 67 -18.44 -13.04 -20.03
C VAL A 67 -17.39 -11.92 -20.12
N TYR A 68 -16.11 -12.23 -20.39
CA TYR A 68 -15.02 -11.25 -20.33
C TYR A 68 -15.09 -10.13 -21.40
N SER A 69 -15.76 -10.37 -22.54
CA SER A 69 -15.83 -9.41 -23.65
C SER A 69 -16.89 -8.33 -23.48
N ASN A 70 -17.93 -8.58 -22.68
CA ASN A 70 -19.12 -7.73 -22.53
C ASN A 70 -19.37 -7.34 -21.07
N ILE A 71 -18.35 -6.86 -20.37
CA ILE A 71 -18.46 -6.44 -18.97
C ILE A 71 -19.24 -5.13 -18.86
N ASN A 72 -20.32 -5.13 -18.07
CA ASN A 72 -21.19 -3.98 -17.82
C ASN A 72 -21.70 -3.99 -16.36
N SER A 73 -22.51 -3.01 -15.99
CA SER A 73 -23.03 -2.86 -14.61
C SER A 73 -23.85 -4.05 -14.11
N LYS A 74 -24.45 -4.84 -15.01
CA LYS A 74 -25.28 -6.00 -14.64
C LYS A 74 -24.43 -7.25 -14.32
N ASN A 75 -23.25 -7.41 -14.93
CA ASN A 75 -22.44 -8.62 -14.81
C ASN A 75 -21.07 -8.44 -14.14
N ILE A 76 -20.63 -7.20 -13.89
CA ILE A 76 -19.32 -6.93 -13.28
C ILE A 76 -19.13 -7.63 -11.93
N GLU A 77 -20.19 -7.77 -11.13
CA GLU A 77 -20.14 -8.48 -9.84
C GLU A 77 -19.85 -9.97 -10.01
N LEU A 78 -20.47 -10.60 -11.02
CA LEU A 78 -20.19 -12.00 -11.36
C LEU A 78 -18.73 -12.18 -11.81
N VAL A 79 -18.21 -11.26 -12.64
CA VAL A 79 -16.82 -11.31 -13.09
C VAL A 79 -15.85 -11.13 -11.93
N ILE A 80 -16.12 -10.18 -11.03
CA ILE A 80 -15.35 -10.00 -9.78
C ILE A 80 -15.33 -11.31 -8.98
N GLN A 81 -16.49 -11.94 -8.81
CA GLN A 81 -16.62 -13.19 -8.08
C GLN A 81 -15.87 -14.35 -8.74
N LEU A 82 -15.85 -14.43 -10.07
CA LEU A 82 -15.05 -15.43 -10.80
C LEU A 82 -13.56 -15.28 -10.48
N PHE A 83 -13.02 -14.06 -10.57
CA PHE A 83 -11.61 -13.78 -10.23
C PHE A 83 -11.29 -14.10 -8.77
N GLN A 84 -12.16 -13.75 -7.83
CA GLN A 84 -11.99 -14.08 -6.42
C GLN A 84 -12.00 -15.59 -6.18
N THR A 85 -12.89 -16.33 -6.84
CA THR A 85 -12.99 -17.79 -6.70
C THR A 85 -11.74 -18.49 -7.26
N MET A 86 -11.28 -18.09 -8.44
CA MET A 86 -10.03 -18.61 -9.02
C MET A 86 -8.80 -18.27 -8.16
N ASN A 87 -8.81 -17.12 -7.49
CA ASN A 87 -7.74 -16.77 -6.55
C ASN A 87 -7.67 -17.76 -5.38
N GLU A 88 -8.81 -18.12 -4.79
CA GLU A 88 -8.85 -19.12 -3.71
C GLU A 88 -8.51 -20.54 -4.19
N PHE A 89 -8.83 -20.88 -5.45
CA PHE A 89 -8.43 -22.17 -6.04
C PHE A 89 -6.90 -22.29 -6.17
N THR A 90 -6.22 -21.18 -6.45
CA THR A 90 -4.78 -21.19 -6.80
C THR A 90 -3.86 -20.73 -5.68
N ALA A 91 -4.39 -20.12 -4.63
CA ALA A 91 -3.62 -19.69 -3.47
C ALA A 91 -2.93 -20.90 -2.80
N GLY A 92 -1.60 -20.96 -2.91
CA GLY A 92 -0.76 -22.01 -2.33
C GLY A 92 -0.85 -23.39 -3.01
N ASN A 93 -1.56 -23.51 -4.13
CA ASN A 93 -1.75 -24.77 -4.87
C ASN A 93 -1.17 -24.66 -6.28
N GLN A 94 -0.15 -25.45 -6.58
CA GLN A 94 0.65 -25.27 -7.79
C GLN A 94 -0.03 -25.90 -9.01
N GLU A 95 -0.63 -27.05 -8.82
CA GLU A 95 -1.33 -27.81 -9.82
C GLU A 95 -2.55 -27.03 -10.34
N ASN A 96 -3.28 -26.36 -9.44
CA ASN A 96 -4.40 -25.50 -9.84
C ASN A 96 -3.97 -24.28 -10.66
N ARG A 97 -2.76 -23.75 -10.43
CA ARG A 97 -2.23 -22.62 -11.23
C ARG A 97 -1.98 -23.05 -12.67
N VAL A 98 -1.43 -24.25 -12.86
CA VAL A 98 -1.22 -24.84 -14.19
C VAL A 98 -2.56 -24.95 -14.92
N VAL A 99 -3.58 -25.52 -14.26
CA VAL A 99 -4.92 -25.68 -14.85
C VAL A 99 -5.51 -24.35 -15.31
N ILE A 100 -5.50 -23.30 -14.46
CA ILE A 100 -6.09 -22.02 -14.89
C ILE A 100 -5.26 -21.32 -15.96
N TYR A 101 -3.94 -21.49 -15.94
CA TYR A 101 -3.04 -20.96 -16.97
C TYR A 101 -3.33 -21.60 -18.33
N ASP A 102 -3.41 -22.93 -18.39
CA ASP A 102 -3.72 -23.69 -19.61
C ASP A 102 -5.10 -23.34 -20.19
N ASN A 103 -6.04 -22.91 -19.32
CA ASN A 103 -7.34 -22.40 -19.72
C ASN A 103 -7.34 -20.90 -20.04
N LYS A 104 -6.20 -20.33 -20.43
CA LYS A 104 -6.03 -18.99 -21.02
C LYS A 104 -6.43 -17.82 -20.13
N ILE A 105 -6.31 -17.99 -18.81
CA ILE A 105 -6.67 -16.92 -17.86
C ILE A 105 -5.93 -15.60 -18.12
N ILE A 106 -4.66 -15.66 -18.54
CA ILE A 106 -3.86 -14.46 -18.82
C ILE A 106 -4.34 -13.71 -20.07
N ASP A 107 -4.84 -14.41 -21.09
CA ASP A 107 -5.40 -13.76 -22.28
C ASP A 107 -6.65 -12.96 -21.91
N TYR A 108 -7.53 -13.53 -21.07
CA TYR A 108 -8.72 -12.83 -20.58
C TYR A 108 -8.34 -11.61 -19.73
N ILE A 109 -7.34 -11.74 -18.85
CA ILE A 109 -6.82 -10.62 -18.05
C ILE A 109 -6.26 -9.52 -18.96
N ASN A 110 -5.46 -9.88 -19.96
CA ASN A 110 -4.88 -8.92 -20.91
C ASN A 110 -5.96 -8.17 -21.67
N PHE A 111 -7.03 -8.85 -22.10
CA PHE A 111 -8.18 -8.21 -22.73
C PHE A 111 -8.82 -7.18 -21.78
N ILE A 112 -9.17 -7.60 -20.57
CA ILE A 112 -9.86 -6.75 -19.58
C ILE A 112 -9.00 -5.53 -19.19
N LEU A 113 -7.69 -5.71 -19.01
CA LEU A 113 -6.77 -4.61 -18.66
C LEU A 113 -6.65 -3.57 -19.79
N ARG A 114 -6.77 -3.98 -21.06
CA ARG A 114 -6.75 -3.09 -22.23
C ARG A 114 -8.08 -2.37 -22.46
N SER A 115 -9.21 -2.96 -22.09
CA SER A 115 -10.55 -2.41 -22.33
C SER A 115 -10.79 -1.04 -21.68
N GLY A 116 -9.94 -0.61 -20.74
CA GLY A 116 -10.00 0.75 -20.19
C GLY A 116 -11.15 0.92 -19.18
N GLU A 117 -12.09 1.80 -19.47
CA GLU A 117 -13.27 2.06 -18.64
C GLU A 117 -14.45 1.20 -19.13
N PHE A 118 -15.13 0.53 -18.21
CA PHE A 118 -16.33 -0.24 -18.53
C PHE A 118 -17.52 0.72 -18.56
N SER A 119 -18.14 0.90 -19.72
CA SER A 119 -19.32 1.75 -19.88
C SER A 119 -20.42 1.32 -18.89
N ASP A 120 -21.06 2.31 -18.26
CA ASP A 120 -22.13 2.15 -17.28
C ASP A 120 -21.74 1.51 -15.93
N CYS A 121 -20.47 1.16 -15.70
CA CYS A 121 -20.00 0.64 -14.41
C CYS A 121 -19.59 1.75 -13.45
N SER A 122 -19.84 1.54 -12.15
CA SER A 122 -19.29 2.44 -11.13
C SER A 122 -17.75 2.33 -11.07
N THR A 123 -17.10 3.46 -10.77
CA THR A 123 -15.65 3.52 -10.57
C THR A 123 -15.19 2.52 -9.50
N LEU A 124 -15.97 2.38 -8.42
CA LEU A 124 -15.67 1.46 -7.33
C LEU A 124 -15.63 0.00 -7.81
N LYS A 125 -16.64 -0.46 -8.57
CA LYS A 125 -16.67 -1.83 -9.10
C LYS A 125 -15.57 -2.08 -10.11
N SER A 126 -15.24 -1.08 -10.93
CA SER A 126 -14.11 -1.15 -11.86
C SER A 126 -12.78 -1.31 -11.13
N LEU A 127 -12.59 -0.61 -10.01
CA LEU A 127 -11.41 -0.75 -9.15
C LEU A 127 -11.39 -2.09 -8.41
N GLU A 128 -12.54 -2.57 -7.94
CA GLU A 128 -12.69 -3.87 -7.30
C GLU A 128 -12.31 -5.01 -8.25
N LEU A 129 -12.75 -4.96 -9.51
CA LEU A 129 -12.37 -5.91 -10.56
C LEU A 129 -10.86 -5.88 -10.83
N ARG A 130 -10.28 -4.69 -10.97
CA ARG A 130 -8.83 -4.54 -11.18
C ARG A 130 -8.03 -5.09 -9.99
N LYS A 131 -8.55 -4.91 -8.77
CA LYS A 131 -7.95 -5.46 -7.55
C LYS A 131 -8.03 -6.99 -7.52
N SER A 132 -9.18 -7.58 -7.87
CA SER A 132 -9.33 -9.05 -7.88
C SER A 132 -8.45 -9.70 -8.95
N ILE A 133 -8.35 -9.09 -10.14
CA ILE A 133 -7.39 -9.49 -11.18
C ILE A 133 -5.95 -9.43 -10.64
N SER A 134 -5.58 -8.32 -10.00
CA SER A 134 -4.22 -8.15 -9.48
C SER A 134 -3.87 -9.21 -8.43
N ASN A 135 -4.82 -9.56 -7.57
CA ASN A 135 -4.65 -10.62 -6.57
C ASN A 135 -4.46 -11.99 -7.25
N LEU A 136 -5.26 -12.33 -8.26
CA LEU A 136 -5.11 -13.60 -8.98
C LEU A 136 -3.75 -13.69 -9.69
N VAL A 137 -3.33 -12.63 -10.38
CA VAL A 137 -2.02 -12.59 -11.04
C VAL A 137 -0.90 -12.75 -10.01
N MET A 138 -1.01 -12.12 -8.84
CA MET A 138 -0.05 -12.31 -7.76
C MET A 138 0.00 -13.78 -7.31
N SER A 139 -1.16 -14.40 -7.05
CA SER A 139 -1.25 -15.81 -6.67
C SER A 139 -0.66 -16.76 -7.71
N LEU A 140 -0.75 -16.42 -9.00
CA LEU A 140 -0.16 -17.17 -10.11
C LEU A 140 1.37 -17.10 -10.16
N ILE A 141 1.96 -15.92 -9.86
CA ILE A 141 3.42 -15.70 -9.87
C ILE A 141 4.07 -15.94 -8.48
N GLU A 142 3.28 -16.19 -7.45
CA GLU A 142 3.78 -16.47 -6.10
C GLU A 142 4.43 -17.85 -6.02
N GLU A 143 5.74 -17.94 -5.81
CA GLU A 143 6.42 -19.20 -5.54
C GLU A 143 6.19 -19.68 -4.08
N ASN A 144 5.10 -20.41 -3.87
CA ASN A 144 4.81 -21.09 -2.61
C ASN A 144 4.99 -22.61 -2.79
N GLY A 145 6.23 -23.08 -2.92
CA GLY A 145 6.54 -24.50 -3.07
C GLY A 145 8.04 -24.78 -3.28
N PRO A 146 8.48 -26.05 -3.19
CA PRO A 146 9.86 -26.44 -3.47
C PRO A 146 10.10 -26.49 -4.98
N GLY A 147 10.14 -25.33 -5.64
CA GLY A 147 10.44 -25.21 -7.07
C GLY A 147 10.11 -23.83 -7.62
N ALA A 148 10.92 -23.35 -8.56
CA ALA A 148 10.53 -22.24 -9.42
C ALA A 148 9.41 -22.75 -10.33
N THR A 149 8.28 -22.07 -10.31
CA THR A 149 7.13 -22.51 -11.08
C THR A 149 7.30 -22.07 -12.54
N ASP A 150 7.32 -22.99 -13.50
CA ASP A 150 7.31 -22.66 -14.94
C ASP A 150 6.15 -21.71 -15.30
N VAL A 151 4.98 -21.91 -14.68
CA VAL A 151 3.81 -21.01 -14.77
C VAL A 151 4.15 -19.57 -14.39
N ALA A 152 4.99 -19.33 -13.37
CA ALA A 152 5.33 -17.95 -12.97
C ALA A 152 6.15 -17.24 -14.06
N LEU A 153 7.06 -17.96 -14.72
CA LEU A 153 7.81 -17.47 -15.88
C LEU A 153 6.89 -17.23 -17.08
N GLU A 154 6.00 -18.17 -17.35
CA GLU A 154 5.05 -18.09 -18.45
C GLU A 154 4.05 -16.94 -18.27
N VAL A 155 3.50 -16.75 -17.07
CA VAL A 155 2.67 -15.59 -16.71
C VAL A 155 3.47 -14.30 -16.83
N LYS A 156 4.73 -14.29 -16.37
CA LYS A 156 5.62 -13.15 -16.55
C LYS A 156 5.83 -12.84 -18.02
N ASP A 157 5.96 -13.80 -18.92
CA ASP A 157 6.17 -13.54 -20.34
C ASP A 157 4.88 -13.14 -21.08
N THR A 158 3.73 -13.72 -20.72
CA THR A 158 2.44 -13.51 -21.39
C THR A 158 1.65 -12.28 -20.93
N LEU A 159 1.80 -11.84 -19.67
CA LEU A 159 1.06 -10.68 -19.16
C LEU A 159 1.44 -9.38 -19.89
N ASP A 160 0.45 -8.56 -20.26
CA ASP A 160 0.69 -7.28 -20.91
C ASP A 160 1.19 -6.23 -19.92
N LYS A 161 2.51 -6.15 -19.80
CA LYS A 161 3.19 -5.24 -18.87
C LYS A 161 2.94 -3.77 -19.21
N LYS A 162 2.66 -3.43 -20.48
CA LYS A 162 2.34 -2.04 -20.87
C LYS A 162 0.98 -1.64 -20.31
N ALA A 163 -0.03 -2.49 -20.46
CA ALA A 163 -1.35 -2.28 -19.87
C ALA A 163 -1.28 -2.15 -18.34
N VAL A 164 -0.48 -2.98 -17.67
CA VAL A 164 -0.25 -2.91 -16.22
C VAL A 164 0.38 -1.57 -15.82
N LEU A 165 1.43 -1.12 -16.52
CA LEU A 165 2.11 0.17 -16.27
C LEU A 165 1.19 1.37 -16.50
N GLU A 166 0.42 1.37 -17.59
CA GLU A 166 -0.53 2.42 -17.91
C GLU A 166 -1.62 2.53 -16.84
N LEU A 167 -2.16 1.39 -16.40
CA LEU A 167 -3.16 1.36 -15.35
C LEU A 167 -2.59 1.82 -13.99
N MET A 168 -1.37 1.40 -13.65
CA MET A 168 -0.66 1.87 -12.46
C MET A 168 -0.43 3.39 -12.50
N ALA A 169 -0.05 3.95 -13.65
CA ALA A 169 0.13 5.39 -13.81
C ALA A 169 -1.19 6.16 -13.68
N LYS A 170 -2.30 5.64 -14.22
CA LYS A 170 -3.66 6.19 -14.03
C LYS A 170 -4.05 6.18 -12.56
N CYS A 171 -3.86 5.07 -11.85
CA CYS A 171 -4.10 4.96 -10.42
C CYS A 171 -3.31 6.00 -9.61
N TYR A 172 -2.03 6.18 -9.95
CA TYR A 172 -1.20 7.20 -9.31
C TYR A 172 -1.73 8.61 -9.59
N GLU A 173 -2.13 8.92 -10.81
CA GLU A 173 -2.70 10.22 -11.18
C GLU A 173 -3.94 10.57 -10.35
N HIS A 174 -4.90 9.65 -10.25
CA HIS A 174 -6.13 9.82 -9.46
C HIS A 174 -5.87 9.95 -7.96
N HIS A 175 -4.78 9.35 -7.45
CA HIS A 175 -4.39 9.49 -6.05
C HIS A 175 -3.77 10.86 -5.71
N GLN A 176 -3.09 11.50 -6.67
CA GLN A 176 -2.34 12.72 -6.39
C GLN A 176 -3.24 13.94 -6.21
N THR A 177 -3.00 14.68 -5.13
CA THR A 177 -3.69 15.96 -4.86
C THR A 177 -3.11 17.15 -5.65
N ASP A 178 -1.86 17.04 -6.12
CA ASP A 178 -1.18 18.09 -6.89
C ASP A 178 -1.10 17.70 -8.37
N LYS A 179 -2.13 18.09 -9.13
CA LYS A 179 -2.24 17.80 -10.56
C LYS A 179 -1.25 18.60 -11.43
N THR A 180 -0.61 19.65 -10.89
CA THR A 180 0.31 20.51 -11.67
C THR A 180 1.54 19.75 -12.15
N LYS A 181 2.15 18.95 -11.25
CA LYS A 181 3.30 18.11 -11.57
C LYS A 181 2.96 16.96 -12.52
N ILE A 182 1.70 16.53 -12.57
CA ILE A 182 1.24 15.49 -13.48
C ILE A 182 1.10 16.06 -14.88
N MET A 183 0.50 17.24 -15.01
CA MET A 183 0.39 17.94 -16.30
C MET A 183 1.77 18.23 -16.92
N GLU A 184 2.76 18.63 -16.12
CA GLU A 184 4.14 18.83 -16.59
C GLU A 184 4.77 17.54 -17.15
N LEU A 185 4.51 16.39 -16.51
CA LEU A 185 5.03 15.10 -16.97
C LEU A 185 4.33 14.60 -18.24
N LYS A 186 3.01 14.79 -18.35
CA LYS A 186 2.26 14.49 -19.58
C LYS A 186 2.71 15.36 -20.75
N ALA A 187 2.93 16.65 -20.52
CA ALA A 187 3.48 17.54 -21.55
C ALA A 187 4.90 17.12 -21.98
N LEU A 188 5.71 16.61 -21.06
CA LEU A 188 7.03 16.04 -21.38
C LEU A 188 6.90 14.76 -22.21
N GLU A 189 5.95 13.88 -21.87
CA GLU A 189 5.65 12.66 -22.65
C GLU A 189 5.22 12.97 -24.07
N GLU A 190 4.27 13.89 -24.24
CA GLU A 190 3.81 14.35 -25.56
C GLU A 190 4.97 14.94 -26.38
N ALA A 191 5.84 15.74 -25.75
CA ALA A 191 7.02 16.32 -26.40
C ALA A 191 8.08 15.29 -26.81
N MET A 192 8.20 14.19 -26.05
CA MET A 192 9.08 13.06 -26.38
C MET A 192 8.50 12.18 -27.50
N ALA A 193 7.18 12.10 -27.62
CA ALA A 193 6.49 11.31 -28.63
C ALA A 193 6.44 12.00 -30.02
N ASP A 194 6.36 13.34 -30.07
CA ASP A 194 6.40 14.13 -31.32
C ASP A 194 7.43 15.28 -31.25
N PRO A 195 8.71 15.00 -31.57
CA PRO A 195 9.77 16.01 -31.52
C PRO A 195 9.60 17.15 -32.55
N LEU A 196 8.90 16.91 -33.67
CA LEU A 196 8.75 17.88 -34.76
C LEU A 196 7.54 18.82 -34.58
N GLY A 197 6.43 18.32 -34.04
CA GLY A 197 5.23 19.15 -33.75
C GLY A 197 5.35 20.04 -32.51
N SER A 198 6.32 19.77 -31.65
CA SER A 198 6.48 20.39 -30.31
C SER A 198 7.09 21.79 -30.31
N GLN A 199 7.86 22.16 -31.34
CA GLN A 199 8.50 23.48 -31.42
C GLN A 199 7.48 24.64 -31.52
N ALA A 200 6.32 24.40 -32.14
CA ALA A 200 5.25 25.40 -32.26
C ALA A 200 4.39 25.55 -30.99
N LYS A 201 4.33 24.53 -30.11
CA LYS A 201 3.53 24.54 -28.88
C LYS A 201 4.31 24.93 -27.63
N LEU A 202 5.64 24.75 -27.61
CA LEU A 202 6.49 25.13 -26.46
C LEU A 202 6.57 26.65 -26.26
N THR A 203 6.44 27.44 -27.34
CA THR A 203 6.45 28.91 -27.29
C THR A 203 5.16 29.49 -26.69
N SER A 204 4.02 28.78 -26.74
CA SER A 204 2.77 29.21 -26.08
C SER A 204 2.78 28.94 -24.56
N HIS A 205 3.49 27.89 -24.11
CA HIS A 205 3.65 27.57 -22.69
C HIS A 205 4.71 28.43 -21.99
N GLY A 206 5.66 29.03 -22.73
CA GLY A 206 6.63 29.98 -22.20
C GLY A 206 5.99 31.25 -21.63
N ASN A 207 4.94 31.77 -22.27
CA ASN A 207 4.19 32.94 -21.79
C ASN A 207 3.23 32.61 -20.64
N LEU A 208 2.79 31.35 -20.53
CA LEU A 208 1.95 30.87 -19.43
C LEU A 208 2.74 30.70 -18.10
N LYS A 209 4.06 30.50 -18.17
CA LYS A 209 4.96 30.39 -17.01
C LYS A 209 5.13 31.70 -16.23
N LYS A 210 4.96 32.86 -16.87
CA LYS A 210 4.97 34.17 -16.18
C LYS A 210 3.61 34.53 -15.57
N GLY A 211 2.50 34.20 -16.25
CA GLY A 211 1.14 34.47 -15.74
C GLY A 211 0.67 33.55 -14.61
N LYS A 212 1.06 32.26 -14.62
CA LYS A 212 0.59 31.28 -13.61
C LYS A 212 1.34 31.29 -12.27
N LYS A 213 2.53 31.91 -12.18
CA LYS A 213 3.20 32.08 -10.87
C LYS A 213 2.39 32.98 -9.91
N LEU A 214 1.56 33.88 -10.45
CA LEU A 214 0.68 34.76 -9.66
C LEU A 214 -0.65 34.09 -9.26
N LEU A 215 -1.09 33.06 -9.99
CA LEU A 215 -2.31 32.27 -9.71
C LEU A 215 -2.05 30.98 -8.93
N LYS A 216 -0.81 30.77 -8.46
CA LYS A 216 -0.39 29.59 -7.67
C LYS A 216 -1.11 29.46 -6.31
N GLY A 217 -1.89 30.48 -5.92
CA GLY A 217 -2.57 30.56 -4.63
C GLY A 217 -3.93 29.87 -4.53
N VAL A 218 -4.60 29.51 -5.64
CA VAL A 218 -5.98 28.99 -5.58
C VAL A 218 -6.24 27.90 -6.63
N MET A 219 -5.45 26.82 -6.61
CA MET A 219 -5.96 25.52 -7.04
C MET A 219 -6.28 24.73 -5.78
N THR A 220 -7.58 24.55 -5.53
CA THR A 220 -8.10 23.72 -4.44
C THR A 220 -7.51 22.33 -4.56
N LYS A 221 -6.71 21.93 -3.56
CA LYS A 221 -6.28 20.54 -3.36
C LYS A 221 -7.51 19.69 -3.07
N GLN A 222 -8.20 19.23 -4.11
CA GLN A 222 -9.29 18.29 -3.96
C GLN A 222 -8.70 16.88 -4.00
N LYS A 223 -8.81 16.17 -2.86
CA LYS A 223 -8.57 14.72 -2.81
C LYS A 223 -9.75 14.08 -3.53
N GLU A 224 -9.49 13.30 -4.58
CA GLU A 224 -10.55 12.54 -5.24
C GLU A 224 -11.18 11.55 -4.26
N GLU A 225 -12.49 11.37 -4.37
CA GLU A 225 -13.31 10.56 -3.45
C GLU A 225 -12.77 9.13 -3.30
N PHE A 226 -12.27 8.55 -4.39
CA PHE A 226 -11.73 7.18 -4.44
C PHE A 226 -10.20 7.10 -4.41
N GLY A 227 -9.51 8.16 -4.00
CA GLY A 227 -8.05 8.25 -4.09
C GLY A 227 -7.31 7.14 -3.32
N GLU A 228 -7.90 6.59 -2.24
CA GLU A 228 -7.31 5.47 -1.49
C GLU A 228 -7.46 4.15 -2.24
N GLN A 229 -8.63 3.86 -2.82
CA GLN A 229 -8.87 2.67 -3.63
C GLN A 229 -7.99 2.66 -4.89
N TYR A 230 -7.81 3.82 -5.51
CA TYR A 230 -6.85 3.97 -6.61
C TYR A 230 -5.42 3.65 -6.18
N MET A 231 -5.00 4.09 -4.98
CA MET A 231 -3.69 3.75 -4.44
C MET A 231 -3.56 2.25 -4.22
N ASP A 232 -4.56 1.61 -3.62
CA ASP A 232 -4.53 0.17 -3.33
C ASP A 232 -4.42 -0.68 -4.60
N VAL A 233 -5.18 -0.33 -5.65
CA VAL A 233 -5.08 -0.99 -6.96
C VAL A 233 -3.71 -0.72 -7.59
N GLY A 234 -3.27 0.53 -7.64
CA GLY A 234 -1.97 0.91 -8.21
C GLY A 234 -0.79 0.22 -7.51
N PHE A 235 -0.86 0.07 -6.19
CA PHE A 235 0.13 -0.65 -5.40
C PHE A 235 0.12 -2.16 -5.69
N SER A 236 -1.05 -2.75 -5.92
CA SER A 236 -1.16 -4.18 -6.29
C SER A 236 -0.54 -4.46 -7.65
N LEU A 237 -0.78 -3.58 -8.62
CA LEU A 237 -0.16 -3.66 -9.95
C LEU A 237 1.36 -3.48 -9.87
N TYR A 238 1.84 -2.58 -9.01
CA TYR A 238 3.27 -2.44 -8.75
C TYR A 238 3.88 -3.71 -8.16
N LEU A 239 3.22 -4.37 -7.19
CA LEU A 239 3.71 -5.61 -6.62
C LEU A 239 3.90 -6.69 -7.69
N ILE A 240 3.00 -6.78 -8.67
CA ILE A 240 3.13 -7.71 -9.80
C ILE A 240 4.43 -7.44 -10.56
N LEU A 241 4.67 -6.18 -10.95
CA LEU A 241 5.89 -5.78 -11.66
C LEU A 241 7.15 -6.02 -10.83
N ALA A 242 7.11 -5.73 -9.53
CA ALA A 242 8.21 -5.99 -8.61
C ALA A 242 8.53 -7.49 -8.55
N ARG A 243 7.50 -8.34 -8.45
CA ARG A 243 7.72 -9.79 -8.40
C ARG A 243 8.19 -10.35 -9.73
N MET A 244 7.72 -9.80 -10.86
CA MET A 244 8.26 -10.12 -12.18
C MET A 244 9.72 -9.70 -12.33
N TRP A 245 10.14 -8.60 -11.69
CA TRP A 245 11.54 -8.18 -11.67
C TRP A 245 12.42 -9.11 -10.82
N ASP A 246 11.89 -9.68 -9.74
CA ASP A 246 12.59 -10.73 -8.99
C ASP A 246 12.79 -12.01 -9.82
N ILE A 247 11.85 -12.32 -10.72
CA ILE A 247 11.95 -13.46 -11.66
C ILE A 247 12.93 -13.13 -12.80
N ASP A 248 12.90 -11.90 -13.32
CA ASP A 248 13.72 -11.44 -14.43
C ASP A 248 14.37 -10.09 -14.10
N ALA A 249 15.62 -10.13 -13.66
CA ALA A 249 16.37 -8.94 -13.24
C ALA A 249 16.53 -7.90 -14.36
N LYS A 250 16.41 -8.29 -15.64
CA LYS A 250 16.53 -7.40 -16.80
C LYS A 250 15.19 -6.81 -17.25
N LEU A 251 14.08 -7.15 -16.57
CA LEU A 251 12.74 -6.67 -16.88
C LEU A 251 12.68 -5.17 -17.17
N LEU A 252 13.27 -4.37 -16.28
CA LEU A 252 13.24 -2.92 -16.35
C LEU A 252 14.07 -2.33 -17.51
N GLU A 253 15.04 -3.07 -18.05
CA GLU A 253 15.88 -2.59 -19.17
C GLU A 253 15.07 -2.52 -20.46
N TYR A 254 14.14 -3.45 -20.67
CA TYR A 254 13.29 -3.49 -21.86
C TYR A 254 11.91 -2.88 -21.63
N LEU A 255 11.45 -2.74 -20.38
CA LEU A 255 10.27 -1.96 -20.01
C LEU A 255 10.57 -0.46 -20.18
N ARG A 256 10.56 0.04 -21.42
CA ARG A 256 10.72 1.48 -21.70
C ARG A 256 9.56 2.27 -21.07
N MET A 257 9.75 2.73 -19.84
CA MET A 257 8.74 3.46 -19.07
C MET A 257 8.70 4.93 -19.48
N THR A 258 7.49 5.48 -19.48
CA THR A 258 7.32 6.93 -19.61
C THR A 258 7.69 7.66 -18.30
N PRO A 259 8.01 8.97 -18.34
CA PRO A 259 8.27 9.77 -17.14
C PRO A 259 7.19 9.66 -16.05
N LEU A 260 5.91 9.61 -16.42
CA LEU A 260 4.80 9.43 -15.47
C LEU A 260 4.80 8.02 -14.88
N GLN A 261 4.97 6.98 -15.72
CA GLN A 261 5.05 5.59 -15.28
C GLN A 261 6.23 5.37 -14.32
N ALA A 262 7.41 5.89 -14.65
CA ALA A 262 8.60 5.81 -13.80
C ALA A 262 8.36 6.50 -12.45
N LYS A 263 7.66 7.63 -12.43
CA LYS A 263 7.32 8.32 -11.19
C LYS A 263 6.31 7.55 -10.34
N ALA A 264 5.29 6.97 -10.97
CA ALA A 264 4.31 6.11 -10.30
C ALA A 264 5.00 4.86 -9.70
N PHE A 265 5.88 4.22 -10.46
CA PHE A 265 6.68 3.07 -10.04
C PHE A 265 7.55 3.43 -8.82
N ASN A 266 8.30 4.53 -8.89
CA ASN A 266 9.16 4.99 -7.80
C ASN A 266 8.36 5.35 -6.53
N PHE A 267 7.18 5.95 -6.68
CA PHE A 267 6.30 6.24 -5.55
C PHE A 267 5.86 4.95 -4.84
N SER A 268 5.42 3.95 -5.58
CA SER A 268 5.02 2.65 -5.03
C SER A 268 6.22 1.88 -4.46
N ASN A 269 7.42 2.02 -5.04
CA ASN A 269 8.64 1.43 -4.49
C ASN A 269 9.01 2.01 -3.13
N ILE A 270 8.91 3.34 -2.97
CA ILE A 270 9.09 3.97 -1.66
C ILE A 270 8.10 3.39 -0.63
N ILE A 271 6.84 3.18 -1.02
CA ILE A 271 5.85 2.54 -0.16
C ILE A 271 6.27 1.10 0.21
N ILE A 272 6.75 0.29 -0.75
CA ILE A 272 7.30 -1.05 -0.46
C ILE A 272 8.48 -0.97 0.50
N ILE A 273 9.47 -0.11 0.27
CA ILE A 273 10.65 0.00 1.15
C ILE A 273 10.20 0.35 2.57
N ILE A 274 9.22 1.25 2.72
CA ILE A 274 8.60 1.56 4.01
C ILE A 274 7.93 0.32 4.64
N ILE A 275 7.31 -0.55 3.84
CA ILE A 275 6.69 -1.81 4.30
C ILE A 275 7.75 -2.88 4.62
N MET A 276 8.74 -3.10 3.77
CA MET A 276 9.80 -4.10 3.91
C MET A 276 10.78 -3.77 5.02
N CYS A 277 11.17 -2.50 5.21
CA CYS A 277 11.92 -2.07 6.39
C CYS A 277 11.15 -2.32 7.70
N ARG A 278 9.83 -2.56 7.64
CA ARG A 278 9.01 -3.00 8.79
C ARG A 278 8.80 -4.52 8.85
N LYS A 279 9.19 -5.28 7.82
CA LYS A 279 8.85 -6.70 7.62
C LYS A 279 10.08 -7.59 7.42
N GLN A 280 11.15 -7.37 8.19
CA GLN A 280 12.32 -8.25 8.17
C GLN A 280 12.06 -9.56 8.96
N ARG A 281 11.15 -10.39 8.45
CA ARG A 281 11.19 -11.87 8.38
C ARG A 281 9.82 -12.41 7.98
N TYR A 282 9.84 -13.18 6.88
CA TYR A 282 8.77 -13.95 6.24
C TYR A 282 7.83 -13.20 5.29
N SER A 283 7.89 -13.66 4.05
CA SER A 283 7.03 -13.34 2.92
C SER A 283 5.61 -13.79 3.25
N THR A 284 4.74 -12.85 3.52
CA THR A 284 3.29 -12.99 3.32
C THR A 284 2.78 -11.61 2.98
N HIS A 285 2.18 -11.43 1.82
CA HIS A 285 1.58 -10.16 1.45
C HIS A 285 0.39 -9.89 2.37
N SER A 286 0.48 -8.82 3.16
CA SER A 286 -0.66 -8.31 3.92
C SER A 286 -0.57 -6.80 3.85
N ASN A 287 -1.66 -6.18 3.43
CA ASN A 287 -1.79 -4.73 3.30
C ASN A 287 -1.52 -4.08 4.66
N VAL A 288 -0.42 -3.34 4.79
CA VAL A 288 -0.08 -2.61 6.02
C VAL A 288 -0.38 -1.13 5.82
N LEU A 289 -1.38 -0.65 6.55
CA LEU A 289 -1.77 0.75 6.66
C LEU A 289 -0.57 1.64 7.01
N LEU A 290 -0.45 2.74 6.27
CA LEU A 290 0.63 3.74 6.31
C LEU A 290 0.70 4.50 7.66
N TYR A 291 1.24 3.87 8.71
CA TYR A 291 1.48 4.52 10.01
C TYR A 291 2.95 4.96 10.20
N GLN A 292 3.58 5.55 9.19
CA GLN A 292 4.98 6.00 9.30
C GLN A 292 5.11 7.36 10.03
N ARG A 293 4.06 8.18 10.05
CA ARG A 293 4.13 9.52 10.69
C ARG A 293 3.92 9.52 12.21
N VAL A 294 3.80 8.35 12.85
CA VAL A 294 3.41 8.22 14.26
C VAL A 294 4.41 7.38 15.08
N LEU A 295 5.60 7.08 14.56
CA LEU A 295 6.63 6.39 15.36
C LEU A 295 7.71 7.38 15.81
N ARG A 296 7.89 7.54 17.12
CA ARG A 296 8.90 8.44 17.71
C ARG A 296 10.32 7.89 17.52
N GLU A 297 11.27 8.77 17.26
CA GLU A 297 12.68 8.40 17.11
C GLU A 297 13.27 7.79 18.39
N GLU A 298 12.83 8.28 19.56
CA GLU A 298 13.19 7.74 20.87
C GLU A 298 12.79 6.26 21.03
N VAL A 299 11.63 5.87 20.47
CA VAL A 299 11.15 4.49 20.54
C VAL A 299 11.98 3.59 19.62
N LYS A 300 12.44 4.11 18.48
CA LYS A 300 13.36 3.39 17.59
C LYS A 300 14.72 3.16 18.25
N GLU A 301 15.29 4.18 18.88
CA GLU A 301 16.56 4.03 19.61
C GLU A 301 16.40 3.08 20.82
N LYS A 302 15.31 3.17 21.57
CA LYS A 302 15.00 2.22 22.65
C LYS A 302 14.87 0.79 22.14
N LEU A 303 14.21 0.56 21.01
CA LEU A 303 14.12 -0.77 20.38
C LEU A 303 15.50 -1.27 19.95
N LYS A 304 16.32 -0.40 19.36
CA LYS A 304 17.66 -0.76 18.87
C LYS A 304 18.55 -1.32 19.99
N TRP A 305 18.51 -0.71 21.16
CA TRP A 305 19.38 -1.05 22.29
C TRP A 305 18.71 -1.90 23.38
N GLY A 306 17.38 -1.89 23.45
CA GLY A 306 16.59 -2.52 24.51
C GLY A 306 16.12 -3.94 24.21
N VAL A 307 16.41 -4.48 23.02
CA VAL A 307 16.11 -5.88 22.69
C VAL A 307 17.17 -6.80 23.30
N ASP A 308 16.73 -7.79 24.09
CA ASP A 308 17.59 -8.84 24.63
C ASP A 308 18.19 -9.69 23.50
N ARG A 309 19.52 -9.74 23.44
CA ARG A 309 20.29 -10.50 22.44
C ARG A 309 21.02 -11.70 23.04
N SER A 310 20.68 -12.09 24.28
CA SER A 310 21.27 -13.22 25.00
C SER A 310 21.18 -14.54 24.23
N SER A 311 20.08 -14.77 23.51
CA SER A 311 19.90 -15.93 22.64
C SER A 311 19.04 -15.59 21.41
N PRO A 312 19.17 -16.35 20.30
CA PRO A 312 18.32 -16.16 19.12
C PRO A 312 16.82 -16.23 19.44
N SER A 313 16.41 -17.11 20.36
CA SER A 313 15.02 -17.29 20.78
C SER A 313 14.54 -16.13 21.66
N ASN A 314 15.36 -15.66 22.60
CA ASN A 314 15.01 -14.51 23.44
C ASN A 314 14.92 -13.24 22.62
N LYS A 315 15.83 -13.04 21.65
CA LYS A 315 15.77 -11.94 20.70
C LYS A 315 14.44 -11.85 19.97
N ILE A 316 13.91 -12.99 19.51
CA ILE A 316 12.62 -13.01 18.81
C ILE A 316 11.47 -12.74 19.78
N ARG A 317 11.47 -13.40 20.95
CA ARG A 317 10.42 -13.23 21.97
C ARG A 317 10.33 -11.78 22.45
N ASP A 318 11.48 -11.18 22.73
CA ASP A 318 11.57 -9.82 23.23
C ASP A 318 11.21 -8.79 22.15
N LEU A 319 11.69 -9.00 20.91
CA LEU A 319 11.26 -8.19 19.76
C LEU A 319 9.74 -8.23 19.54
N MET A 320 9.10 -9.38 19.74
CA MET A 320 7.64 -9.51 19.67
C MET A 320 6.93 -8.78 20.81
N GLY A 321 7.51 -8.77 22.03
CA GLY A 321 7.06 -7.95 23.15
C GLY A 321 7.09 -6.46 22.81
N TRP A 322 8.26 -5.98 22.38
CA TRP A 322 8.47 -4.61 21.92
C TRP A 322 7.51 -4.21 20.81
N THR A 323 7.24 -5.11 19.85
CA THR A 323 6.31 -4.82 18.74
C THR A 323 4.89 -4.57 19.26
N LYS A 324 4.42 -5.34 20.25
CA LYS A 324 3.11 -5.13 20.88
C LYS A 324 3.04 -3.79 21.60
N ASP A 325 4.10 -3.40 22.28
CA ASP A 325 4.16 -2.13 23.01
C ASP A 325 4.25 -0.93 22.07
N ILE A 326 4.99 -1.05 20.97
CA ILE A 326 5.04 -0.05 19.90
C ILE A 326 3.66 0.14 19.26
N MET A 327 2.91 -0.93 19.00
CA MET A 327 1.55 -0.82 18.45
C MET A 327 0.61 -0.08 19.40
N LYS A 328 0.68 -0.38 20.71
CA LYS A 328 -0.09 0.34 21.73
C LYS A 328 0.31 1.83 21.81
N ASP A 329 1.60 2.13 21.74
CA ASP A 329 2.11 3.50 21.74
C ASP A 329 1.61 4.28 20.52
N ILE A 330 1.65 3.70 19.32
CA ILE A 330 1.11 4.31 18.09
C ILE A 330 -0.39 4.61 18.25
N ALA A 331 -1.18 3.65 18.75
CA ALA A 331 -2.61 3.83 18.96
C ALA A 331 -2.90 4.94 20.00
N TYR A 332 -2.11 4.98 21.08
CA TYR A 332 -2.19 6.03 22.09
C TYR A 332 -1.83 7.40 21.52
N GLN A 333 -0.78 7.51 20.70
CA GLN A 333 -0.41 8.75 20.03
C GLN A 333 -1.50 9.26 19.09
N GLN A 334 -2.12 8.37 18.30
CA GLN A 334 -3.24 8.77 17.44
C GLN A 334 -4.40 9.34 18.25
N LYS A 335 -4.68 8.76 19.43
CA LYS A 335 -5.70 9.25 20.35
C LYS A 335 -5.33 10.63 20.95
N ILE A 336 -4.08 10.84 21.32
CA ILE A 336 -3.58 12.14 21.83
C ILE A 336 -3.60 13.22 20.75
N LEU A 337 -3.10 12.90 19.56
CA LEU A 337 -2.98 13.85 18.45
C LEU A 337 -4.33 14.23 17.84
N ARG A 338 -5.43 13.62 18.28
CA ARG A 338 -6.80 14.12 18.00
C ARG A 338 -7.15 15.37 18.81
N ASN A 339 -6.50 15.62 19.94
CA ASN A 339 -6.78 16.77 20.79
C ASN A 339 -5.75 17.91 20.56
N PRO A 340 -6.18 19.12 20.14
CA PRO A 340 -5.27 20.23 19.86
C PRO A 340 -4.48 20.71 21.08
N VAL A 341 -5.06 20.66 22.29
CA VAL A 341 -4.36 21.03 23.53
C VAL A 341 -3.21 20.06 23.82
N ALA A 342 -3.46 18.77 23.60
CA ALA A 342 -2.46 17.75 23.81
C ALA A 342 -1.34 17.83 22.76
N ILE A 343 -1.65 18.24 21.52
CA ILE A 343 -0.62 18.55 20.50
C ILE A 343 0.29 19.68 20.97
N LEU A 344 -0.26 20.76 21.53
CA LEU A 344 0.53 21.89 22.02
C LEU A 344 1.48 21.47 23.15
N LEU A 345 0.95 20.75 24.14
CA LEU A 345 1.73 20.26 25.28
C LEU A 345 2.83 19.27 24.87
N THR A 346 2.51 18.35 23.95
CA THR A 346 3.48 17.34 23.46
C THR A 346 4.56 17.93 22.56
N LYS A 347 4.23 18.90 21.68
CA LYS A 347 5.23 19.58 20.86
C LYS A 347 6.13 20.51 21.67
N GLY A 348 5.61 21.09 22.75
CA GLY A 348 6.35 21.99 23.64
C GLY A 348 7.20 21.30 24.70
N TRP A 349 7.19 19.96 24.81
CA TRP A 349 7.86 19.21 25.89
C TRP A 349 9.30 19.66 26.18
N LEU A 350 10.11 19.88 25.14
CA LEU A 350 11.50 20.32 25.31
C LEU A 350 11.58 21.73 25.92
N VAL A 351 10.70 22.65 25.50
CA VAL A 351 10.61 24.01 26.03
C VAL A 351 10.17 23.98 27.49
N TRP A 352 9.18 23.16 27.83
CA TRP A 352 8.71 23.01 29.21
C TRP A 352 9.81 22.50 30.14
N ASN A 353 10.58 21.49 29.72
CA ASN A 353 11.67 20.94 30.52
C ASN A 353 12.80 21.96 30.76
N HIS A 354 13.21 22.70 29.72
CA HIS A 354 14.22 23.74 29.89
C HIS A 354 13.70 24.89 30.76
N LEU A 355 12.43 25.29 30.61
CA LEU A 355 11.82 26.33 31.43
C LEU A 355 11.79 25.95 32.91
N VAL A 356 11.41 24.71 33.25
CA VAL A 356 11.43 24.21 34.63
C VAL A 356 12.86 24.17 35.18
N THR A 357 13.83 23.76 34.37
CA THR A 357 15.25 23.73 34.78
C THR A 357 15.77 25.14 35.08
N ILE A 358 15.50 26.10 34.20
CA ILE A 358 15.89 27.50 34.37
C ILE A 358 15.19 28.11 35.60
N LEU A 359 13.90 27.83 35.77
CA LEU A 359 13.13 28.30 36.91
C LEU A 359 13.68 27.73 38.23
N SER A 360 14.01 26.44 38.26
CA SER A 360 14.64 25.81 39.42
C SER A 360 15.97 26.48 39.78
N PHE A 361 16.81 26.76 38.77
CA PHE A 361 18.06 27.47 38.97
C PHE A 361 17.85 28.90 39.48
N ALA A 362 16.87 29.63 38.93
CA ALA A 362 16.52 30.97 39.36
C ALA A 362 16.00 31.01 40.82
N ILE A 363 15.17 30.04 41.22
CA ILE A 363 14.70 29.90 42.60
C ILE A 363 15.88 29.63 43.54
N ASN A 364 16.79 28.74 43.16
CA ASN A 364 17.99 28.45 43.96
C ASN A 364 18.90 29.69 44.12
N ILE A 365 19.08 30.49 43.07
CA ILE A 365 19.80 31.77 43.15
C ILE A 365 19.07 32.74 44.07
N LEU A 366 17.76 32.86 43.95
CA LEU A 366 16.96 33.74 44.79
C LEU A 366 17.05 33.33 46.26
N MET A 367 17.04 32.03 46.58
CA MET A 367 17.26 31.54 47.94
C MET A 367 18.63 31.92 48.48
N LEU A 368 19.69 31.86 47.66
CA LEU A 368 21.04 32.26 48.07
C LEU A 368 21.16 33.78 48.28
N VAL A 369 20.53 34.58 47.43
CA VAL A 369 20.57 36.06 47.54
C VAL A 369 19.73 36.56 48.71
N THR A 370 18.58 35.92 48.97
CA THR A 370 17.71 36.28 50.09
C THR A 370 18.14 35.62 51.41
N TRP A 371 19.21 34.81 51.40
CA TRP A 371 19.78 34.20 52.59
C TRP A 371 20.34 35.25 53.55
N LYS A 372 19.55 35.59 54.57
CA LYS A 372 20.01 36.41 55.71
C LYS A 372 20.46 35.49 56.84
N ALA A 373 21.76 35.45 57.10
CA ALA A 373 22.38 34.72 58.20
C ALA A 373 22.04 35.26 59.62
N LYS A 374 21.08 36.19 59.75
CA LYS A 374 20.69 36.77 61.05
C LYS A 374 19.89 35.80 61.92
N GLY A 375 19.29 34.76 61.35
CA GLY A 375 18.51 33.77 62.10
C GLY A 375 19.32 32.61 62.71
N SER A 376 20.58 32.39 62.32
CA SER A 376 21.40 31.27 62.85
C SER A 376 22.49 31.69 63.84
N LEU A 377 22.69 33.00 64.04
CA LEU A 377 23.61 33.54 65.06
C LEU A 377 22.88 34.06 66.29
N GLU A 378 21.55 34.15 66.25
CA GLU A 378 20.70 34.49 67.40
C GLU A 378 20.16 33.21 68.05
N THR A 379 21.06 32.29 68.42
CA THR A 379 20.78 31.40 69.55
C THR A 379 21.46 32.02 70.76
N PRO A 380 20.73 32.68 71.69
CA PRO A 380 21.35 33.25 72.87
C PRO A 380 21.78 32.09 73.78
N GLY A 381 23.08 31.77 73.81
CA GLY A 381 23.61 30.91 74.86
C GLY A 381 24.88 30.11 74.62
N ILE A 382 25.44 30.02 73.41
CA ILE A 382 26.62 29.15 73.21
C ILE A 382 27.59 29.78 72.20
N MET A 383 28.55 30.58 72.68
CA MET A 383 29.95 30.70 72.20
C MET A 383 30.60 31.96 72.78
N THR A 384 30.86 31.96 74.09
CA THR A 384 31.92 32.77 74.70
C THR A 384 33.20 31.94 74.76
N ASN A 385 33.78 31.61 73.60
CA ASN A 385 35.15 31.09 73.56
C ASN A 385 36.11 32.28 73.58
N MET A 386 36.54 32.63 74.79
CA MET A 386 37.68 33.51 75.04
C MET A 386 38.91 32.97 74.29
N THR A 387 39.37 33.68 73.26
CA THR A 387 40.75 33.57 72.78
C THR A 387 41.57 34.65 73.48
N VAL A 388 41.81 34.44 74.79
CA VAL A 388 42.82 35.19 75.53
C VAL A 388 44.11 34.39 75.46
N VAL A 389 45.10 34.92 74.75
CA VAL A 389 46.48 34.41 74.74
C VAL A 389 47.13 34.77 76.08
N PRO A 390 47.60 33.82 76.91
CA PRO A 390 48.25 34.14 78.17
C PRO A 390 49.68 34.68 77.93
N PRO A 391 50.08 35.80 78.57
CA PRO A 391 51.40 36.39 78.39
C PRO A 391 52.40 35.76 79.36
N VAL A 392 52.79 34.50 79.13
CA VAL A 392 53.95 33.89 79.81
C VAL A 392 54.75 33.04 78.83
N LEU A 393 55.08 33.62 77.67
CA LEU A 393 56.21 33.21 76.82
C LEU A 393 56.68 34.46 76.06
N ARG A 394 57.43 35.32 76.76
CA ARG A 394 58.30 36.33 76.17
C ARG A 394 59.65 36.27 76.86
#